data_AF-A5I563-F1
#
_entry.id   AF-A5I563-F1
#
_cell.length_a   1.000
_cell.length_b   1.000
_cell.length_c   1.000
_cell.angle_alpha   90.00
_cell.angle_beta   90.00
_cell.angle_gamma   90.00
#
_symmetry.space_group_name_H-M   'P 1'
#
loop_
_entity.id
_entity.type
_entity.pdbx_description
1 polymer ?
#
loop_
_entity_poly.entity_id
_entity_poly.type
_entity_poly.pdbx_seq_one_letter_code
_entity_poly.pdbx_strand_id
1 'polypeptide(L)'
;MAKDAIKEIKAAEERANEIIKNAQIKSKELVKAAAKKAEDQYGDIINKAQMEAKKIMEDSIDQAEKEAEPILKEGEKSLEIIKNISKDKFEKAANIVIERIVKVNGNS
;
A
#
# COMPACT_ATOMS: atom_id res chain seq x y z
N MET A 1 -25.80 47.70 57.80
CA MET A 1 -26.43 48.00 56.50
C MET A 1 -25.39 48.40 55.45
N ALA A 2 -24.87 49.64 55.41
CA ALA A 2 -23.92 50.03 54.35
C ALA A 2 -22.60 49.24 54.34
N LYS A 3 -22.04 48.92 55.52
CA LYS A 3 -20.82 48.09 55.64
C LYS A 3 -21.04 46.63 55.22
N ASP A 4 -22.25 46.11 55.37
CA ASP A 4 -22.59 44.73 55.01
C ASP A 4 -22.78 44.61 53.49
N ALA A 5 -23.44 45.60 52.88
CA ALA A 5 -23.55 45.71 51.43
C ALA A 5 -22.17 45.80 50.73
N ILE A 6 -21.23 46.56 51.30
CA ILE A 6 -19.86 46.64 50.76
C ILE A 6 -19.13 45.29 50.84
N LYS A 7 -19.33 44.53 51.93
CA LYS A 7 -18.74 43.18 52.06
C LYS A 7 -19.34 42.20 51.05
N GLU A 8 -20.65 42.25 50.83
CA GLU A 8 -21.31 41.42 49.82
C GLU A 8 -20.84 41.73 48.40
N ILE A 9 -20.68 43.02 48.06
CA ILE A 9 -20.13 43.43 46.75
C ILE A 9 -18.72 42.87 46.58
N LYS A 10 -17.84 43.02 47.58
CA LYS A 10 -16.47 42.49 47.52
C LYS A 10 -16.44 40.96 47.34
N ALA A 11 -17.32 40.24 48.04
CA ALA A 11 -17.44 38.79 47.89
C ALA A 11 -17.96 38.38 46.51
N ALA A 12 -18.87 39.17 45.93
CA ALA A 12 -19.35 38.95 44.56
C ALA A 12 -18.25 39.19 43.52
N GLU A 13 -17.42 40.23 43.70
CA GLU A 13 -16.26 40.52 42.84
C GLU A 13 -15.22 39.39 42.90
N GLU A 14 -14.90 38.87 44.09
CA GLU A 14 -13.99 37.73 44.24
C GLU A 14 -14.52 36.49 43.52
N ARG A 15 -15.80 36.15 43.68
CA ARG A 15 -16.41 35.02 42.96
C ARG A 15 -16.41 35.23 41.45
N ALA A 16 -16.70 36.42 40.97
CA ALA A 16 -16.65 36.73 39.54
C ALA A 16 -15.23 36.54 38.99
N ASN A 17 -14.21 37.01 39.70
CA ASN A 17 -12.80 36.82 39.34
C ASN A 17 -12.40 35.35 39.31
N GLU A 18 -12.84 34.56 40.30
CA GLU A 18 -12.61 33.11 40.30
C GLU A 18 -13.27 32.41 39.11
N ILE A 19 -14.50 32.78 38.77
CA ILE A 19 -15.21 32.23 37.60
C ILE A 19 -14.43 32.54 36.32
N ILE A 20 -13.98 33.79 36.13
CA ILE A 20 -13.20 34.20 34.96
C ILE A 20 -11.89 33.42 34.88
N LYS A 21 -11.16 33.31 36.00
CA LYS A 21 -9.89 32.58 36.06
C LYS A 21 -10.07 31.10 35.72
N ASN A 22 -11.11 30.47 36.28
CA ASN A 22 -11.43 29.07 36.00
C ASN A 22 -11.86 28.86 34.55
N ALA A 23 -12.63 29.77 33.97
CA ALA A 23 -13.01 29.72 32.56
C ALA A 23 -11.78 29.84 31.64
N GLN A 24 -10.83 30.72 31.96
CA GLN A 24 -9.59 30.86 31.22
C GLN A 24 -8.71 29.61 31.29
N ILE A 25 -8.60 28.97 32.46
CA ILE A 25 -7.86 27.72 32.62
C ILE A 25 -8.51 26.62 31.78
N LYS A 26 -9.82 26.41 31.94
CA LYS A 26 -10.57 25.40 31.17
C LYS A 26 -10.46 25.60 29.66
N SER A 27 -10.52 26.85 29.20
CA SER A 27 -10.35 27.17 27.78
C SER A 27 -8.97 26.73 27.27
N LYS A 28 -7.90 27.03 28.01
CA LYS A 28 -6.54 26.61 27.66
C LYS A 28 -6.39 25.08 27.68
N GLU A 29 -7.00 24.41 28.64
CA GLU A 29 -6.98 22.94 28.72
C GLU A 29 -7.73 22.30 27.54
N LEU A 30 -8.88 22.84 27.15
CA LEU A 30 -9.64 22.38 26.00
C LEU A 30 -8.86 22.52 24.70
N VAL A 31 -8.20 23.67 24.49
CA VAL A 31 -7.36 23.89 23.30
C VAL A 31 -6.19 22.90 23.26
N LYS A 32 -5.51 22.66 24.40
CA LYS A 32 -4.43 21.67 24.49
C LYS A 32 -4.92 20.25 24.22
N ALA A 33 -6.06 19.86 24.78
CA ALA A 33 -6.64 18.55 24.57
C ALA A 33 -7.07 18.34 23.10
N ALA A 34 -7.65 19.37 22.48
CA ALA A 34 -8.02 19.35 21.07
C ALA A 34 -6.78 19.23 20.17
N ALA A 35 -5.71 19.98 20.45
CA ALA A 35 -4.46 19.90 19.71
C ALA A 35 -3.83 18.50 19.81
N LYS A 36 -3.77 17.94 21.02
CA LYS A 36 -3.26 16.58 21.23
C LYS A 36 -4.10 15.54 20.48
N LYS A 37 -5.43 15.65 20.55
CA LYS A 37 -6.32 14.73 19.84
C LYS A 37 -6.14 14.82 18.33
N ALA A 38 -5.90 16.02 17.79
CA ALA A 38 -5.63 16.21 16.37
C ALA A 38 -4.29 15.55 15.96
N GLU A 39 -3.25 15.69 16.78
CA GLU A 39 -1.96 15.04 16.55
C GLU A 39 -2.07 13.51 16.59
N ASP A 40 -2.75 12.96 17.59
CA ASP A 40 -3.01 11.52 17.71
C ASP A 40 -3.80 11.00 16.49
N GLN A 41 -4.86 11.70 16.08
CA GLN A 41 -5.65 11.34 14.91
C GLN A 41 -4.86 11.42 13.61
N TYR A 42 -4.00 12.42 13.46
CA TYR A 42 -3.11 12.53 12.31
C TYR A 42 -2.15 11.35 12.25
N GLY A 43 -1.52 10.99 13.37
CA GLY A 43 -0.66 9.81 13.46
C GLY A 43 -1.39 8.52 13.08
N ASP A 44 -2.61 8.33 13.59
CA ASP A 44 -3.45 7.16 13.27
C ASP A 44 -3.79 7.08 11.78
N ILE A 45 -4.10 8.23 11.14
CA ILE A 45 -4.39 8.27 9.71
C ILE A 45 -3.16 7.87 8.89
N ILE A 46 -1.98 8.39 9.24
CA ILE A 46 -0.73 8.05 8.54
C ILE A 46 -0.41 6.56 8.70
N ASN A 47 -0.53 6.02 9.93
CA ASN A 47 -0.28 4.60 10.18
C ASN A 47 -1.24 3.70 9.39
N LYS A 48 -2.54 4.04 9.37
CA LYS A 48 -3.53 3.29 8.57
C LYS A 48 -3.22 3.34 7.08
N ALA A 49 -2.89 4.52 6.55
CA ALA A 49 -2.53 4.66 5.15
C ALA A 49 -1.28 3.83 4.78
N GLN A 50 -0.27 3.79 5.66
CA GLN A 50 0.92 2.95 5.46
C GLN A 50 0.59 1.46 5.48
N MET A 51 -0.27 1.02 6.42
CA MET A 51 -0.71 -0.38 6.48
C MET A 51 -1.50 -0.78 5.24
N GLU A 52 -2.41 0.06 4.76
CA GLU A 52 -3.18 -0.18 3.54
C GLU A 52 -2.28 -0.23 2.31
N ALA A 53 -1.34 0.71 2.19
CA ALA A 53 -0.37 0.72 1.08
C ALA A 53 0.48 -0.56 1.07
N LYS A 54 0.96 -1.00 2.24
CA LYS A 54 1.72 -2.25 2.37
C LYS A 54 0.87 -3.44 1.95
N LYS A 55 -0.38 -3.51 2.40
CA LYS A 55 -1.30 -4.59 2.04
C LYS A 55 -1.55 -4.64 0.52
N ILE A 56 -1.78 -3.49 -0.11
CA ILE A 56 -1.97 -3.42 -1.57
C ILE A 56 -0.72 -3.94 -2.30
N MET A 57 0.47 -3.58 -1.83
CA MET A 57 1.72 -4.08 -2.42
C MET A 57 1.86 -5.59 -2.28
N GLU A 58 1.62 -6.13 -1.08
CA GLU A 58 1.68 -7.58 -0.82
C GLU A 58 0.64 -8.34 -1.67
N ASP A 59 -0.61 -7.88 -1.69
CA ASP A 59 -1.68 -8.47 -2.51
C ASP A 59 -1.32 -8.45 -4.02
N SER A 60 -0.68 -7.38 -4.48
CA SER A 60 -0.24 -7.26 -5.88
C SER A 60 0.91 -8.21 -6.22
N ILE A 61 1.85 -8.40 -5.30
CA ILE A 61 2.96 -9.36 -5.48
C ILE A 61 2.41 -10.78 -5.54
N ASP A 62 1.56 -11.15 -4.58
CA ASP A 62 0.95 -12.49 -4.52
C ASP A 62 0.14 -12.80 -5.78
N GLN A 63 -0.59 -11.81 -6.30
CA GLN A 63 -1.33 -11.96 -7.54
C GLN A 63 -0.39 -12.10 -8.75
N ALA A 64 0.64 -11.28 -8.84
CA ALA A 64 1.62 -11.36 -9.92
C ALA A 64 2.35 -12.72 -9.93
N GLU A 65 2.69 -13.27 -8.77
CA GLU A 65 3.29 -14.60 -8.65
C GLU A 65 2.34 -15.70 -9.14
N LYS A 66 1.06 -15.63 -8.74
CA LYS A 66 0.02 -16.58 -9.21
C LYS A 66 -0.21 -16.49 -10.71
N GLU A 67 -0.13 -15.31 -11.30
CA GLU A 67 -0.24 -15.10 -12.74
C GLU A 67 1.02 -15.54 -13.50
N ALA A 68 2.20 -15.41 -12.89
CA ALA A 68 3.46 -15.85 -13.48
C ALA A 68 3.62 -17.37 -13.49
N GLU A 69 3.10 -18.08 -12.48
CA GLU A 69 3.20 -19.54 -12.37
C GLU A 69 2.67 -20.31 -13.61
N PRO A 70 1.46 -20.04 -14.17
CA PRO A 70 0.99 -20.72 -15.37
C PRO A 70 1.83 -20.36 -16.61
N ILE A 71 2.34 -19.13 -16.71
CA ILE A 71 3.20 -18.71 -17.83
C ILE A 71 4.50 -19.52 -17.81
N LEU A 72 5.11 -19.69 -16.65
CA LEU A 72 6.31 -20.51 -16.49
C LEU A 72 6.03 -21.97 -16.86
N LYS A 73 4.94 -22.55 -16.35
CA LYS A 73 4.53 -23.94 -16.68
C LYS A 73 4.28 -24.14 -18.18
N GLU A 74 3.66 -23.17 -18.86
CA GLU A 74 3.45 -23.22 -20.30
C GLU A 74 4.78 -23.12 -21.08
N GLY A 75 5.68 -22.26 -20.62
CA GLY A 75 7.03 -22.14 -21.18
C GLY A 75 7.83 -23.45 -21.04
N GLU A 76 7.79 -24.08 -19.87
CA GLU A 76 8.43 -25.38 -19.63
C GLU A 76 7.87 -26.48 -20.53
N LYS A 77 6.53 -26.55 -20.65
CA LYS A 77 5.87 -27.51 -21.55
C LYS A 77 6.28 -27.28 -23.00
N SER A 78 6.37 -26.02 -23.43
CA SER A 78 6.81 -25.67 -24.78
C SER A 78 8.26 -26.09 -25.05
N LEU A 79 9.15 -25.89 -24.07
CA LEU A 79 10.54 -26.34 -24.14
C LEU A 79 10.63 -27.86 -24.24
N GLU A 80 9.81 -28.59 -23.47
CA GLU A 80 9.77 -30.05 -23.51
C GLU A 80 9.30 -30.55 -24.88
N ILE A 81 8.28 -29.93 -25.47
CA ILE A 81 7.80 -30.27 -26.83
C ILE A 81 8.91 -30.07 -27.87
N ILE A 82 9.66 -28.96 -27.78
CA ILE A 82 10.77 -28.68 -28.71
C ILE A 82 11.90 -29.71 -28.55
N LYS A 83 12.28 -30.03 -27.30
CA LYS A 83 13.34 -31.01 -27.02
C LYS A 83 12.96 -32.43 -27.46
N ASN A 84 11.69 -32.79 -27.30
CA ASN A 84 11.16 -34.10 -27.66
C ASN A 84 10.65 -34.17 -29.11
N ILE A 85 11.13 -33.30 -30.00
CA ILE A 85 10.88 -33.45 -31.44
C ILE A 85 11.36 -34.84 -31.87
N SER A 86 10.44 -35.60 -32.48
CA SER A 86 10.72 -36.96 -32.92
C SER A 86 11.90 -36.99 -33.89
N LYS A 87 12.81 -37.94 -33.69
CA LYS A 87 13.96 -38.20 -34.57
C LYS A 87 13.55 -38.31 -36.05
N ASP A 88 12.38 -38.89 -36.32
CA ASP A 88 11.79 -39.03 -37.66
C ASP A 88 11.54 -37.67 -38.37
N LYS A 89 11.08 -36.65 -37.62
CA LYS A 89 10.91 -35.28 -38.15
C LYS A 89 12.25 -34.61 -38.42
N PHE A 90 13.23 -34.84 -37.56
CA PHE A 90 14.58 -34.32 -37.75
C PHE A 90 15.25 -34.92 -38.99
N GLU A 91 15.18 -36.24 -39.15
CA GLU A 91 15.71 -36.97 -40.31
C GLU A 91 15.00 -36.55 -41.61
N LYS A 92 13.68 -36.38 -41.60
CA LYS A 92 12.95 -35.82 -42.75
C LYS A 92 13.40 -34.40 -43.10
N ALA A 93 13.58 -33.53 -42.10
CA ALA A 93 14.07 -32.18 -42.34
C ALA A 93 15.50 -32.18 -42.92
N ALA A 94 16.39 -33.02 -42.40
CA ALA A 94 17.74 -33.19 -42.93
C ALA A 94 17.74 -33.68 -44.39
N ASN A 95 16.90 -34.68 -44.71
CA ASN A 95 16.77 -35.18 -46.08
C ASN A 95 16.24 -34.12 -47.05
N ILE A 96 15.30 -33.27 -46.64
CA ILE A 96 14.81 -32.15 -47.47
C ILE A 96 15.95 -31.17 -47.78
N VAL A 97 16.80 -30.86 -46.80
CA VAL A 97 17.97 -29.98 -46.99
C VAL A 97 18.98 -30.63 -47.94
N ILE A 98 19.28 -31.92 -47.77
CA ILE A 98 20.17 -32.67 -48.65
C ILE A 98 19.64 -32.68 -50.09
N GLU A 99 18.36 -33.01 -50.30
CA GLU A 99 17.73 -32.96 -51.63
C GLU A 99 17.83 -31.58 -52.26
N ARG A 100 17.65 -30.50 -51.47
CA ARG A 100 17.75 -29.13 -51.98
C ARG A 100 19.17 -28.84 -52.48
N ILE A 101 20.20 -29.21 -51.73
CA ILE A 101 21.60 -29.02 -52.12
C ILE A 101 21.93 -29.88 -53.35
N VAL A 102 21.53 -31.15 -53.35
CA VAL A 102 21.78 -32.06 -54.47
C VAL A 102 21.05 -31.61 -55.74
N LYS A 103 19.83 -31.08 -55.66
CA LYS A 103 19.13 -30.54 -56.84
C LYS A 103 19.72 -29.23 -57.37
N VAL A 104 20.34 -28.42 -56.51
CA VAL A 104 21.01 -27.17 -56.92
C VAL A 104 22.40 -27.44 -57.51
N ASN A 105 23.14 -28.41 -56.98
CA ASN A 105 24.50 -28.74 -57.41
C ASN A 105 24.59 -29.94 -58.38
N GLY A 106 23.52 -30.72 -58.53
CA GLY A 106 23.51 -32.01 -59.24
C GLY A 106 22.86 -31.97 -60.61
N ASN A 107 22.73 -30.78 -61.21
CA ASN A 107 22.53 -30.67 -62.66
C ASN A 107 23.87 -30.60 -63.40
N SER A 108 24.82 -31.45 -62.98
CA SER A 108 25.93 -32.10 -63.72
C SER A 108 26.76 -32.91 -62.73
#